data_AF-A0A1S3JGI4-F1
#
_entry.id   AF-A0A1S3JGI4-F1
#
_cell.length_a   1.000
_cell.length_b   1.000
_cell.length_c   1.000
_cell.angle_alpha   90.00
_cell.angle_beta   90.00
_cell.angle_gamma   90.00
#
_symmetry.space_group_name_H-M   'P 1'
#
loop_
_entity.id
_entity.type
_entity.pdbx_description
1 polymer ?
#
loop_
_entity_poly.entity_id
_entity_poly.type
_entity_poly.pdbx_seq_one_letter_code
_entity_poly.pdbx_strand_id
1 'polypeptide(L)'
;MNRAFQTSKSFFSLPTDIKNAYALGKIDGPYRGYAGLELESLDPLKPADLKESFSFIPSSQALEWPDRYVPNFAIDMMTMLQNTAELGCQILSLIGEGLGLQV
;
A
#
# COMPACT_ATOMS: atom_id res chain seq x y z
N MET A 1 1.15 13.51 -5.36
CA MET A 1 0.02 12.86 -4.66
C MET A 1 -1.13 12.46 -5.60
N ASN A 2 -1.60 13.35 -6.49
CA ASN A 2 -2.69 13.04 -7.43
C ASN A 2 -2.46 11.78 -8.28
N ARG A 3 -1.23 11.57 -8.79
CA ARG A 3 -0.88 10.37 -9.59
C ARG A 3 -1.10 9.07 -8.82
N ALA A 4 -0.45 8.90 -7.67
CA ALA A 4 -0.61 7.70 -6.85
C ALA A 4 -2.07 7.41 -6.49
N PHE A 5 -2.86 8.44 -6.18
CA PHE A 5 -4.30 8.25 -5.90
C PHE A 5 -5.07 7.74 -7.13
N GLN A 6 -4.83 8.31 -8.32
CA GLN A 6 -5.46 7.83 -9.56
C GLN A 6 -5.02 6.42 -9.92
N THR A 7 -3.74 6.10 -9.73
CA THR A 7 -3.17 4.78 -9.99
C THR A 7 -3.73 3.73 -9.04
N SER A 8 -3.89 4.07 -7.75
CA SER A 8 -4.60 3.26 -6.76
C SER A 8 -6.06 3.03 -7.17
N LYS A 9 -6.78 4.09 -7.55
CA LYS A 9 -8.17 3.99 -8.01
C LYS A 9 -8.31 3.09 -9.24
N SER A 10 -7.38 3.20 -10.20
CA SER A 10 -7.36 2.35 -11.39
C SER A 10 -7.19 0.88 -11.03
N PHE A 11 -6.30 0.55 -10.08
CA PHE A 11 -6.15 -0.82 -9.59
C PHE A 11 -7.41 -1.36 -8.91
N PHE A 12 -8.02 -0.60 -8.00
CA PHE A 12 -9.21 -1.09 -7.29
C PHE A 12 -10.45 -1.17 -8.18
N SER A 13 -10.46 -0.46 -9.31
CA SER A 13 -11.48 -0.57 -10.37
C SER A 13 -11.34 -1.81 -11.25
N LEU A 14 -10.25 -2.58 -11.11
CA LEU A 14 -10.07 -3.83 -11.86
C LEU A 14 -11.05 -4.92 -11.38
N PRO A 15 -11.41 -5.86 -12.27
CA PRO A 15 -12.11 -7.08 -11.90
C PRO A 15 -11.47 -7.82 -10.71
N THR A 16 -12.30 -8.39 -9.84
CA THR A 16 -11.86 -9.05 -8.61
C THR A 16 -10.91 -10.23 -8.87
N ASP A 17 -11.12 -10.98 -9.95
CA ASP A 17 -10.25 -12.07 -10.37
C ASP A 17 -8.83 -11.58 -10.73
N ILE A 18 -8.71 -10.42 -11.37
CA ILE A 18 -7.42 -9.78 -11.64
C ILE A 18 -6.75 -9.33 -10.34
N LYS A 19 -7.49 -8.68 -9.43
CA LYS A 19 -6.95 -8.26 -8.12
C LYS A 19 -6.49 -9.46 -7.28
N ASN A 20 -7.24 -10.56 -7.31
CA ASN A 20 -6.91 -11.81 -6.63
C ASN A 20 -5.64 -12.51 -7.13
N ALA A 21 -5.14 -12.17 -8.33
CA ALA A 21 -3.83 -12.64 -8.79
C ALA A 21 -2.70 -12.10 -7.90
N TYR A 22 -2.89 -10.92 -7.31
CA TYR A 22 -1.93 -10.25 -6.45
C TYR A 22 -2.22 -10.45 -4.96
N ALA A 23 -3.06 -11.41 -4.57
CA ALA A 23 -3.51 -11.57 -3.19
C ALA A 23 -2.36 -11.81 -2.19
N LEU A 24 -2.57 -11.37 -0.94
CA LEU A 24 -1.64 -11.65 0.18
C LEU A 24 -1.26 -13.14 0.21
N GLY A 25 0.04 -13.41 0.32
CA GLY A 25 0.59 -14.78 0.36
C GLY A 25 0.78 -15.45 -1.00
N LYS A 26 0.38 -14.82 -2.11
CA LYS A 26 0.74 -15.28 -3.47
C LYS A 26 2.04 -14.71 -4.01
N ILE A 27 2.51 -13.60 -3.44
CA ILE A 27 3.78 -12.96 -3.75
C ILE A 27 4.77 -13.31 -2.63
N ASP A 28 6.03 -13.52 -2.97
CA ASP A 28 7.08 -13.79 -1.99
C ASP A 28 7.18 -12.66 -0.95
N GLY A 29 7.08 -13.05 0.32
CA GLY A 29 7.18 -12.17 1.48
C GLY A 29 5.85 -11.96 2.22
N PRO A 30 5.84 -12.01 3.55
CA PRO A 30 4.63 -11.79 4.32
C PRO A 30 4.12 -10.35 4.15
N TYR A 31 2.80 -10.18 4.22
CA TYR A 31 2.12 -8.87 4.21
C TYR A 31 2.23 -8.05 2.91
N ARG A 32 2.48 -8.71 1.77
CA ARG A 32 2.57 -8.06 0.45
C ARG A 32 1.44 -8.49 -0.48
N GLY A 33 0.87 -7.53 -1.17
CA GLY A 33 -0.19 -7.74 -2.16
C GLY A 33 -1.56 -7.25 -1.70
N TYR A 34 -2.57 -7.78 -2.38
CA TYR A 34 -3.97 -7.41 -2.28
C TYR A 34 -4.69 -8.14 -1.14
N ALA A 35 -5.36 -7.38 -0.28
CA ALA A 35 -6.34 -7.86 0.67
C ALA A 35 -7.74 -7.46 0.17
N GLY A 36 -8.58 -8.45 -0.10
CA GLY A 36 -9.94 -8.23 -0.58
C GLY A 36 -10.91 -7.73 0.48
N LEU A 37 -12.11 -7.37 0.03
CA LEU A 37 -13.24 -7.07 0.90
C LEU A 37 -13.49 -8.22 1.88
N GLU A 38 -13.90 -7.87 3.09
CA GLU A 38 -14.33 -8.81 4.13
C GLU A 38 -13.25 -9.81 4.60
N LEU A 39 -11.98 -9.60 4.24
CA LEU A 39 -10.88 -10.49 4.62
C LEU A 39 -10.68 -10.55 6.14
N GLU A 40 -10.87 -9.42 6.83
CA GLU A 40 -10.74 -9.31 8.28
C GLU A 40 -12.13 -9.37 8.93
N SER A 41 -12.39 -10.42 9.71
CA SER A 41 -13.59 -10.58 10.53
C SER A 41 -13.23 -11.20 11.88
N LEU A 42 -13.60 -10.52 12.97
CA LEU A 42 -13.31 -10.94 14.35
C LEU A 42 -14.54 -11.46 15.09
N ASP A 43 -15.73 -11.06 14.66
CA ASP A 43 -17.01 -11.42 15.25
C ASP A 43 -17.92 -11.95 14.14
N PRO A 44 -18.20 -13.28 14.08
CA PRO A 44 -19.03 -13.88 13.05
C PRO A 44 -20.47 -13.33 12.99
N LEU A 45 -20.92 -12.63 14.04
CA LEU A 45 -22.24 -12.01 14.10
C LEU A 45 -22.26 -10.58 13.57
N LYS A 46 -21.11 -10.02 13.18
CA LYS A 46 -20.98 -8.68 12.63
C LYS A 46 -20.48 -8.72 11.19
N PRO A 47 -20.88 -7.75 10.36
CA PRO A 47 -20.32 -7.62 9.03
C PRO A 47 -18.81 -7.37 9.13
N ALA A 48 -18.07 -7.99 8.23
CA ALA A 48 -16.64 -7.75 8.08
C ALA A 48 -16.39 -6.37 7.46
N ASP A 49 -15.13 -5.93 7.48
CA ASP A 49 -14.77 -4.62 6.95
C ASP A 49 -15.04 -4.53 5.44
N LEU A 50 -15.84 -3.54 5.04
CA LEU A 50 -16.06 -3.18 3.64
C LEU A 50 -14.90 -2.32 3.11
N LYS A 51 -13.68 -2.87 3.23
CA LYS A 51 -12.45 -2.26 2.76
C LYS A 51 -11.64 -3.29 1.98
N GLU A 52 -10.94 -2.82 0.96
CA GLU A 52 -9.90 -3.57 0.29
C GLU A 52 -8.60 -2.77 0.39
N SER A 53 -7.47 -3.45 0.31
CA SER A 53 -6.16 -2.78 0.38
C SER A 53 -5.12 -3.47 -0.49
N PHE A 54 -4.07 -2.73 -0.81
CA PHE A 54 -2.88 -3.26 -1.46
C PHE A 54 -1.68 -2.80 -0.65
N SER A 55 -0.94 -3.74 -0.11
CA SER A 55 0.23 -3.48 0.74
C SER A 55 1.51 -3.85 0.02
N PHE A 56 2.54 -3.03 0.19
CA PHE A 56 3.86 -3.31 -0.35
C PHE A 56 4.93 -2.87 0.64
N ILE A 57 6.08 -3.52 0.55
CA ILE A 57 7.28 -3.18 1.31
C ILE A 57 8.38 -2.90 0.28
N PRO A 58 9.05 -1.75 0.31
CA PRO A 58 10.20 -1.52 -0.53
C PRO A 58 11.27 -2.58 -0.21
N SER A 59 11.64 -3.41 -1.19
CA SER A 59 12.69 -4.41 -1.00
C SER A 59 13.44 -4.68 -2.28
N SER A 60 14.62 -5.28 -2.15
CA SER A 60 15.48 -5.70 -3.27
C SER A 60 14.92 -6.88 -4.07
N GLN A 61 13.95 -7.62 -3.53
CA GLN A 61 13.26 -8.69 -4.26
C GLN A 61 12.13 -8.10 -5.11
N ALA A 62 12.03 -8.56 -6.35
CA ALA A 62 11.02 -8.11 -7.29
C ALA A 62 9.62 -8.46 -6.76
N LEU A 63 8.87 -7.44 -6.33
CA LEU A 63 7.43 -7.56 -6.17
C LEU A 63 6.83 -7.71 -7.57
N GLU A 64 5.92 -8.67 -7.76
CA GLU A 64 5.10 -8.68 -8.96
C GLU A 64 4.06 -7.56 -8.86
N TRP A 65 4.34 -6.45 -9.54
CA TRP A 65 3.46 -5.29 -9.56
C TRP A 65 2.35 -5.44 -10.62
N PRO A 66 1.19 -4.82 -10.42
CA PRO A 66 0.08 -4.86 -11.39
C PRO A 66 0.30 -3.95 -12.61
N ASP A 67 1.55 -3.58 -12.92
CA ASP A 67 1.93 -2.70 -14.03
C ASP A 67 1.42 -3.17 -15.40
N ARG A 68 1.20 -4.48 -15.57
CA ARG A 68 0.57 -5.06 -16.76
C ARG A 68 -0.85 -4.51 -16.99
N TYR A 69 -1.60 -4.28 -15.92
CA TYR A 69 -3.00 -3.84 -15.96
C TYR A 69 -3.12 -2.34 -15.66
N VAL A 70 -2.23 -1.80 -14.84
CA VAL A 70 -2.20 -0.40 -14.42
C VAL A 70 -0.80 0.16 -14.64
N PRO A 71 -0.52 0.76 -15.82
CA PRO A 71 0.82 1.23 -16.14
C PRO A 71 1.37 2.22 -15.09
N ASN A 72 2.64 2.06 -14.73
CA ASN A 72 3.37 2.86 -13.73
C ASN A 72 2.93 2.64 -12.28
N PHE A 73 2.20 1.56 -11.97
CA PHE A 73 1.77 1.29 -10.60
C PHE A 73 2.93 1.26 -9.62
N ALA A 74 3.98 0.50 -9.91
CA ALA A 74 5.18 0.45 -9.08
C ALA A 74 5.80 1.83 -8.85
N ILE A 75 6.04 2.58 -9.94
CA ILE A 75 6.73 3.87 -9.89
C ILE A 75 5.91 4.89 -9.10
N ASP A 76 4.60 4.97 -9.31
CA ASP A 76 3.74 5.91 -8.60
C ASP A 76 3.66 5.63 -7.10
N MET A 77 3.55 4.35 -6.71
CA MET A 77 3.50 3.94 -5.30
C MET A 77 4.84 4.16 -4.60
N MET A 78 5.96 3.82 -5.26
CA MET A 78 7.30 4.08 -4.72
C MET A 78 7.59 5.58 -4.59
N THR A 79 7.16 6.39 -5.57
CA THR A 79 7.28 7.85 -5.50
C THR A 79 6.46 8.43 -4.36
N MET A 80 5.24 7.93 -4.14
CA MET A 80 4.43 8.32 -3.00
C MET A 80 5.14 8.00 -1.69
N LEU A 81 5.62 6.76 -1.54
CA LEU A 81 6.34 6.31 -0.35
C LEU A 81 7.53 7.21 -0.03
N GLN A 82 8.38 7.48 -1.03
CA GLN A 82 9.55 8.35 -0.87
C GLN A 82 9.17 9.74 -0.36
N ASN A 83 8.19 10.39 -1.00
CA ASN A 83 7.72 11.71 -0.59
C ASN A 83 7.15 11.70 0.84
N THR A 84 6.39 10.66 1.21
CA THR A 84 5.85 10.54 2.57
C THR A 84 6.91 10.25 3.62
N ALA A 85 7.96 9.50 3.27
CA ALA A 85 9.09 9.23 4.15
C ALA A 85 9.89 10.49 4.42
N GLU A 86 10.18 11.29 3.40
CA GLU A 86 10.87 12.58 3.54
C GLU A 86 10.09 13.55 4.44
N LEU A 87 8.78 13.69 4.20
CA LEU A 87 7.92 14.50 5.07
C LEU A 87 7.89 13.96 6.50
N GLY A 88 7.82 12.63 6.66
CA GLY A 88 7.87 11.97 7.96
C GLY A 88 9.16 12.32 8.72
N CYS A 89 10.31 12.30 8.06
CA CYS A 89 11.58 12.72 8.65
C CYS A 89 11.54 14.19 9.10
N GLN A 90 11.02 15.10 8.28
CA GLN A 90 10.89 16.51 8.65
C GLN A 90 10.01 16.71 9.89
N ILE A 91 8.89 16.00 9.97
CA ILE A 91 7.99 16.03 11.14
C ILE A 91 8.72 15.50 12.38
N LEU A 92 9.45 14.39 12.26
CA LEU A 92 10.21 13.82 13.36
C LEU A 92 11.33 14.76 13.84
N SER A 93 11.98 15.50 12.93
CA SER A 93 12.94 16.54 13.29
C SER A 93 12.30 17.63 14.15
N LEU A 94 11.16 18.15 13.73
CA LEU A 94 10.44 19.18 14.50
C LEU A 94 9.95 18.67 15.86
N ILE A 95 9.49 17.41 15.93
CA ILE A 95 9.14 16.77 17.21
C ILE A 95 10.38 16.66 18.11
N GLY A 96 11.52 16.26 17.54
CA GLY A 96 12.78 16.18 18.27
C GLY A 96 13.20 17.53 18.86
N GLU A 97 13.14 18.59 18.07
CA GLU A 97 13.42 19.96 18.53
C GLU A 97 12.46 20.38 19.67
N GLY A 98 11.16 20.11 19.51
CA GLY A 98 10.15 20.42 20.53
C GLY A 98 10.35 19.66 21.85
N LEU A 99 11.01 18.50 21.80
CA LEU A 99 11.38 17.70 22.96
C LEU A 99 12.77 18.07 23.53
N GLY A 100 13.47 19.02 22.92
CA GLY A 100 14.83 19.40 23.32
C GLY A 100 15.88 18.33 22.97
N LEU A 101 15.59 17.44 22.03
CA LEU A 101 16.54 16.47 21.51
C LEU A 101 17.42 17.14 20.45
N GLN A 102 18.71 16.80 20.42
CA GLN A 102 19.56 17.15 19.28
C GLN A 102 19.16 16.24 18.12
N VAL A 103 18.73 16.85 17.02
CA VAL A 103 18.27 16.16 15.80
C VAL A 103 19.19 16.44 14.64
#